data_AF-A0A4R9L9S4-F1
#
_entry.id   AF-A0A4R9L9S4-F1
#
_cell.length_a   1.000
_cell.length_b   1.000
_cell.length_c   1.000
_cell.angle_alpha   90.00
_cell.angle_beta   90.00
_cell.angle_gamma   90.00
#
_symmetry.space_group_name_H-M   'P 1'
#
loop_
_entity.id
_entity.type
_entity.pdbx_description
1 polymer ?
#
loop_
_entity_poly.entity_id
_entity_poly.type
_entity_poly.pdbx_seq_one_letter_code
_entity_poly.pdbx_strand_id
1 'polypeptide(L)'
;MILRIILACCIFLNSCDKLGNNEEAKVKTYTKQEKLKMLDVMLSKLLKDIQEKKNFIPILEVSDEHSGYTIDSGSYTGEEMDMGKFQKKGLGDMEKNVSVEEVVRLLKKGSKEMISDDGGSLWVMLEADRFEYGIDLFFPEKEGRWIVRSFSRLRPERD
;
A
#
# COMPACT_ATOMS: atom_id res chain seq x y z
N MET A 1 -70.70 14.15 45.15
CA MET A 1 -69.56 13.31 45.58
C MET A 1 -68.69 13.08 44.34
N ILE A 2 -67.52 13.73 44.25
CA ILE A 2 -66.21 13.14 44.63
C ILE A 2 -65.82 12.08 43.58
N LEU A 3 -64.69 12.09 42.87
CA LEU A 3 -63.44 12.86 42.89
C LEU A 3 -62.67 12.42 41.62
N ARG A 4 -61.94 13.34 40.99
CA ARG A 4 -60.56 13.18 40.47
C ARG A 4 -60.15 11.84 39.83
N ILE A 5 -59.85 11.83 38.53
CA ILE A 5 -58.49 11.54 38.01
C ILE A 5 -58.24 12.43 36.79
N ILE A 6 -57.49 13.51 37.02
CA ILE A 6 -56.78 14.33 36.04
C ILE A 6 -55.34 13.80 36.01
N LEU A 7 -54.70 13.85 34.84
CA LEU A 7 -53.25 13.94 34.68
C LEU A 7 -52.41 12.70 35.02
N ALA A 8 -52.14 11.89 34.01
CA ALA A 8 -50.87 11.18 33.91
C ALA A 8 -50.40 11.19 32.45
N CYS A 9 -49.83 12.34 32.09
CA CYS A 9 -48.69 12.45 31.18
C CYS A 9 -48.81 11.77 29.81
N CYS A 10 -49.28 12.57 28.85
CA CYS A 10 -48.78 12.63 27.47
C CYS A 10 -47.27 12.96 27.41
N ILE A 11 -46.43 12.23 28.14
CA ILE A 11 -44.98 12.41 28.16
C ILE A 11 -44.35 11.02 28.13
N PHE A 12 -44.33 10.39 26.95
CA PHE A 12 -43.20 9.57 26.49
C PHE A 12 -43.19 9.46 24.94
N LEU A 13 -43.67 10.51 24.25
CA LEU A 13 -43.30 10.79 22.85
C LEU A 13 -41.99 11.59 22.83
N ASN A 14 -40.92 11.05 23.44
CA ASN A 14 -39.60 11.68 23.44
C ASN A 14 -38.47 10.65 23.63
N SER A 15 -38.57 9.48 23.00
CA SER A 15 -37.36 8.79 22.52
C SER A 15 -37.38 8.86 21.01
N CYS A 16 -37.25 10.09 20.49
CA CYS A 16 -36.54 10.27 19.24
C CYS A 16 -35.09 9.96 19.62
N ASP A 17 -34.78 8.67 19.66
CA ASP A 17 -33.41 8.20 19.78
C ASP A 17 -32.65 8.97 18.71
N LYS A 18 -31.71 9.78 19.20
CA LYS A 18 -30.74 10.47 18.38
C LYS A 18 -30.32 9.50 17.29
N LEU A 19 -30.72 9.77 16.05
CA LEU A 19 -29.96 9.39 14.89
C LEU A 19 -28.60 10.00 15.15
N GLY A 20 -27.72 9.21 15.77
CA GLY A 20 -26.33 9.56 15.87
C GLY A 20 -25.92 9.89 14.46
N ASN A 21 -25.51 11.12 14.24
CA ASN A 21 -24.67 11.48 13.11
C ASN A 21 -23.47 10.53 13.19
N ASN A 22 -23.60 9.33 12.62
CA ASN A 22 -22.51 8.71 11.90
C ASN A 22 -22.33 9.61 10.68
N GLU A 23 -21.74 10.79 10.91
CA GLU A 23 -20.92 11.42 9.90
C GLU A 23 -19.81 10.41 9.64
N GLU A 24 -20.08 9.44 8.75
CA GLU A 24 -19.03 8.74 8.04
C GLU A 24 -18.14 9.85 7.50
N ALA A 25 -16.97 10.03 8.13
CA ALA A 25 -16.05 11.10 7.79
C ALA A 25 -15.87 11.03 6.28
N LYS A 26 -16.36 12.07 5.58
CA LYS A 26 -16.47 12.06 4.12
C LYS A 26 -15.07 11.83 3.57
N VAL A 27 -14.80 10.60 3.13
CA VAL A 27 -13.48 10.23 2.60
C VAL A 27 -13.25 11.12 1.40
N LYS A 28 -12.14 11.86 1.42
CA LYS A 28 -11.77 12.70 0.29
C LYS A 28 -11.66 11.80 -0.93
N THR A 29 -12.31 12.19 -2.02
CA THR A 29 -12.19 11.51 -3.30
C THR A 29 -11.03 12.10 -4.09
N TYR A 30 -10.22 11.25 -4.70
CA TYR A 30 -9.07 11.67 -5.50
C TYR A 30 -9.29 11.25 -6.95
N THR A 31 -9.03 12.15 -7.88
CA THR A 31 -9.05 11.85 -9.31
C THR A 31 -7.84 10.99 -9.69
N LYS A 32 -7.95 10.26 -10.81
CA LYS A 32 -6.83 9.49 -11.38
C LYS A 32 -5.56 10.33 -11.54
N GLN A 33 -5.69 11.57 -12.04
CA GLN A 33 -4.55 12.45 -12.27
C GLN A 33 -3.90 12.90 -10.95
N GLU A 34 -4.68 13.18 -9.91
CA GLU A 34 -4.14 13.51 -8.59
C GLU A 34 -3.38 12.33 -7.99
N LYS A 35 -3.95 11.12 -8.04
CA LYS A 35 -3.29 9.89 -7.59
C LYS A 35 -1.94 9.71 -8.30
N LEU A 36 -1.91 9.76 -9.63
CA LEU A 36 -0.68 9.58 -10.41
C LEU A 36 0.37 10.66 -10.12
N LYS A 37 -0.03 11.93 -9.92
CA LYS A 37 0.90 12.98 -9.52
C LYS A 37 1.49 12.73 -8.13
N MET A 38 0.67 12.28 -7.17
CA MET A 38 1.14 11.91 -5.83
C MET A 38 2.06 10.70 -5.86
N LEU A 39 1.82 9.76 -6.78
CA LEU A 39 2.70 8.61 -6.99
C LEU A 39 4.09 9.07 -7.43
N ASP A 40 4.18 9.95 -8.43
CA ASP A 40 5.46 10.44 -8.95
C ASP A 40 6.30 11.11 -7.85
N VAL A 41 5.63 11.86 -6.96
CA VAL A 41 6.26 12.45 -5.77
C VAL A 41 6.76 11.38 -4.81
N MET A 42 5.92 10.38 -4.51
CA MET A 42 6.29 9.27 -3.61
C MET A 42 7.47 8.47 -4.14
N LEU A 43 7.44 8.06 -5.42
CA LEU A 43 8.52 7.30 -6.06
C LEU A 43 9.84 8.10 -6.11
N SER A 44 9.77 9.40 -6.43
CA SER A 44 10.95 10.27 -6.43
C SER A 44 11.57 10.38 -5.04
N LYS A 45 10.74 10.51 -4.00
CA LYS A 45 11.20 10.53 -2.61
C LYS A 45 11.78 9.18 -2.17
N LEU A 46 11.11 8.08 -2.49
CA LEU A 46 11.56 6.73 -2.16
C LEU A 46 12.93 6.44 -2.78
N LEU A 47 13.11 6.78 -4.06
CA LEU A 47 14.39 6.65 -4.75
C LEU A 47 15.49 7.44 -4.03
N LYS A 48 15.24 8.72 -3.74
CA LYS A 48 16.19 9.58 -3.03
C LYS A 48 16.57 8.98 -1.67
N ASP A 49 15.58 8.62 -0.87
CA ASP A 49 15.80 8.13 0.49
C ASP A 49 16.56 6.79 0.50
N ILE A 50 16.27 5.86 -0.43
CA ILE A 50 17.03 4.61 -0.59
C ILE A 50 18.48 4.91 -0.99
N GLN A 51 18.68 5.83 -1.94
CA GLN A 51 20.02 6.20 -2.38
C GLN A 51 20.85 6.88 -1.27
N GLU A 52 20.22 7.63 -0.36
CA GLU A 52 20.88 8.29 0.78
C GLU A 52 21.14 7.32 1.93
N LYS A 53 20.13 6.54 2.34
CA LYS A 53 20.22 5.63 3.50
C LYS A 53 20.96 4.33 3.19
N LYS A 54 21.05 3.93 1.92
CA LYS A 54 21.70 2.68 1.46
C LYS A 54 21.14 1.42 2.14
N ASN A 55 19.83 1.40 2.39
CA ASN A 55 19.11 0.26 2.97
C ASN A 55 17.63 0.30 2.56
N PHE A 56 16.85 -0.70 2.97
CA PHE A 56 15.44 -0.81 2.62
C PHE A 56 14.46 -0.23 3.64
N ILE A 57 14.94 0.49 4.66
CA ILE A 57 14.06 1.17 5.63
C ILE A 57 13.05 2.11 4.95
N PRO A 58 13.41 2.89 3.91
CA PRO A 58 12.43 3.73 3.21
C PRO A 58 11.23 2.97 2.61
N ILE A 59 11.40 1.71 2.20
CA ILE A 59 10.28 0.89 1.71
C ILE A 59 9.28 0.67 2.84
N LEU A 60 9.78 0.27 4.03
CA LEU A 60 8.94 0.10 5.22
C LEU A 60 8.20 1.38 5.62
N GLU A 61 8.81 2.56 5.47
CA GLU A 61 8.19 3.86 5.79
C GLU A 61 6.99 4.18 4.87
N VAL A 62 6.92 3.57 3.69
CA VAL A 62 5.83 3.75 2.72
C VAL A 62 4.98 2.50 2.54
N SER A 63 5.02 1.57 3.50
CA SER A 63 4.24 0.32 3.46
C SER A 63 3.24 0.24 4.62
N ASP A 64 2.40 -0.79 4.62
CA ASP A 64 1.49 -1.16 5.72
C ASP A 64 1.86 -2.54 6.32
N GLU A 65 1.13 -3.01 7.34
CA GLU A 65 1.39 -4.30 8.00
C GLU A 65 1.12 -5.55 7.12
N HIS A 66 0.50 -5.35 5.96
CA HIS A 66 0.17 -6.40 4.99
C HIS A 66 1.17 -6.46 3.84
N SER A 67 2.05 -5.48 3.75
CA SER A 67 3.01 -5.36 2.67
C SER A 67 4.20 -6.31 2.84
N GLY A 68 4.79 -6.76 1.73
CA GLY A 68 5.83 -7.78 1.77
C GLY A 68 6.60 -7.99 0.48
N TYR A 69 7.36 -9.08 0.40
CA TYR A 69 8.18 -9.39 -0.75
C TYR A 69 8.12 -10.85 -1.14
N THR A 70 8.48 -11.11 -2.39
CA THR A 70 8.71 -12.45 -2.93
C THR A 70 9.95 -12.42 -3.81
N ILE A 71 10.95 -13.23 -3.47
CA ILE A 71 12.26 -13.20 -4.12
C ILE A 71 12.64 -14.63 -4.52
N ASP A 72 12.90 -14.84 -5.80
CA ASP A 72 13.68 -15.98 -6.27
C ASP A 72 15.16 -15.69 -5.98
N SER A 73 15.79 -16.53 -5.16
CA SER A 73 17.20 -16.36 -4.76
C SER A 73 18.17 -16.49 -5.93
N GLY A 74 17.73 -17.07 -7.05
CA GLY A 74 18.55 -17.35 -8.22
C GLY A 74 19.39 -18.61 -8.09
N SER A 75 19.15 -19.45 -7.07
CA SER A 75 19.85 -20.74 -6.90
C SER A 75 19.64 -21.65 -8.12
N TYR A 76 20.67 -22.44 -8.46
CA TYR A 76 20.66 -23.28 -9.66
C TYR A 76 19.53 -24.32 -9.68
N THR A 77 18.99 -24.67 -8.51
CA THR A 77 17.87 -25.61 -8.35
C THR A 77 16.51 -24.97 -8.63
N GLY A 78 16.40 -23.63 -8.56
CA GLY A 78 15.14 -22.92 -8.82
C GLY A 78 14.06 -23.11 -7.75
N GLU A 79 14.42 -23.64 -6.58
CA GLU A 79 13.46 -24.00 -5.51
C GLU A 79 13.45 -23.02 -4.33
N GLU A 80 14.37 -22.05 -4.29
CA GLU A 80 14.51 -21.16 -3.13
C GLU A 80 13.77 -19.83 -3.37
N MET A 81 12.51 -19.85 -2.95
CA MET A 81 11.65 -18.66 -2.88
C MET A 81 11.66 -18.11 -1.45
N ASP A 82 12.13 -16.88 -1.31
CA ASP A 82 12.08 -16.13 -0.06
C ASP A 82 10.86 -15.21 -0.06
N MET A 83 9.95 -15.45 0.89
CA MET A 83 8.75 -14.64 1.08
C MET A 83 8.73 -14.06 2.49
N GLY A 84 8.33 -12.81 2.61
CA GLY A 84 8.28 -12.16 3.90
C GLY A 84 7.48 -10.87 3.90
N LYS A 85 7.33 -10.27 5.08
CA LYS A 85 6.71 -8.96 5.26
C LYS A 85 7.76 -7.88 5.33
N PHE A 86 7.41 -6.65 4.94
CA PHE A 86 8.21 -5.49 5.27
C PHE A 86 8.11 -5.22 6.77
N GLN A 87 8.99 -5.87 7.52
CA GLN A 87 9.23 -5.68 8.95
C GLN A 87 10.73 -5.65 9.15
N LYS A 88 11.25 -5.14 10.27
CA LYS A 88 12.70 -5.05 10.52
C LYS A 88 13.45 -6.35 10.22
N LYS A 89 12.90 -7.49 10.62
CA LYS A 89 13.48 -8.81 10.32
C LYS A 89 13.43 -9.12 8.81
N GLY A 90 12.26 -8.95 8.18
CA GLY A 90 12.08 -9.23 6.75
C GLY A 90 12.92 -8.33 5.84
N LEU A 91 13.16 -7.07 6.21
CA LEU A 91 14.09 -6.20 5.47
C LEU A 91 15.52 -6.76 5.51
N GLY A 92 15.96 -7.27 6.66
CA GLY A 92 17.27 -7.92 6.76
C GLY A 92 17.38 -9.21 5.94
N ASP A 93 16.27 -9.92 5.73
CA ASP A 93 16.22 -11.10 4.85
C ASP A 93 16.20 -10.69 3.37
N MET A 94 15.52 -9.59 3.03
CA MET A 94 15.56 -8.99 1.69
C MET A 94 16.97 -8.49 1.34
N GLU A 95 17.68 -7.83 2.26
CA GLU A 95 19.05 -7.33 2.07
C GLU A 95 20.09 -8.44 1.81
N LYS A 96 19.81 -9.69 2.21
CA LYS A 96 20.67 -10.84 1.89
C LYS A 96 20.56 -11.29 0.44
N ASN A 97 19.41 -11.05 -0.19
CA ASN A 97 19.07 -11.59 -1.50
C ASN A 97 18.99 -10.51 -2.60
N VAL A 98 18.78 -9.26 -2.21
CA VAL A 98 18.55 -8.13 -3.11
C VAL A 98 19.44 -6.97 -2.71
N SER A 99 20.20 -6.46 -3.67
CA SER A 99 21.03 -5.27 -3.50
C SER A 99 20.22 -3.98 -3.59
N VAL A 100 20.72 -2.93 -2.94
CA VAL A 100 20.14 -1.57 -3.06
C VAL A 100 20.19 -1.10 -4.51
N GLU A 101 21.23 -1.47 -5.25
CA GLU A 101 21.43 -1.12 -6.66
C GLU A 101 20.35 -1.73 -7.57
N GLU A 102 19.88 -2.94 -7.28
CA GLU A 102 18.76 -3.56 -7.99
C GLU A 102 17.47 -2.75 -7.81
N VAL A 103 17.11 -2.41 -6.56
CA VAL A 103 15.91 -1.61 -6.28
C VAL A 103 16.03 -0.20 -6.85
N VAL A 104 17.19 0.44 -6.74
CA VAL A 104 17.45 1.76 -7.35
C VAL A 104 17.32 1.70 -8.88
N ARG A 105 17.77 0.61 -9.51
CA ARG A 105 17.63 0.41 -10.96
C ARG A 105 16.17 0.28 -11.36
N LEU A 106 15.39 -0.52 -10.63
CA LEU A 106 13.94 -0.65 -10.83
C LEU A 106 13.24 0.71 -10.73
N LEU A 107 13.50 1.48 -9.67
CA LEU A 107 12.86 2.79 -9.48
C LEU A 107 13.25 3.83 -10.54
N LYS A 108 14.42 3.70 -11.17
CA LYS A 108 14.90 4.62 -12.21
C LYS A 108 14.47 4.23 -13.62
N LYS A 109 14.41 2.94 -13.91
CA LYS A 109 14.25 2.41 -15.28
C LYS A 109 12.96 1.63 -15.48
N GLY A 110 12.27 1.29 -14.40
CA GLY A 110 11.05 0.52 -14.47
C GLY A 110 9.91 1.29 -15.13
N SER A 111 9.11 0.57 -15.88
CA SER A 111 7.91 1.07 -16.53
C SER A 111 6.72 0.96 -15.59
N LYS A 112 5.80 1.93 -15.63
CA LYS A 112 4.52 1.83 -14.94
C LYS A 112 3.55 1.03 -15.81
N GLU A 113 3.11 -0.09 -15.30
CA GLU A 113 2.27 -1.06 -16.02
C GLU A 113 1.05 -1.45 -15.17
N MET A 114 0.09 -2.13 -15.80
CA MET A 114 -1.12 -2.62 -15.12
C MET A 114 -1.87 -1.54 -14.32
N ILE A 115 -1.89 -0.31 -14.85
CA ILE A 115 -2.53 0.83 -14.19
C ILE A 115 -4.04 0.61 -14.19
N SER A 116 -4.65 0.61 -13.01
CA SER A 116 -6.11 0.49 -12.89
C SER A 116 -6.84 1.64 -13.58
N ASP A 117 -8.11 1.42 -13.91
CA ASP A 117 -8.97 2.41 -14.56
C ASP A 117 -9.05 3.71 -13.76
N ASP A 118 -9.15 3.62 -12.43
CA ASP A 118 -9.18 4.75 -11.51
C ASP A 118 -7.78 5.29 -11.13
N GLY A 119 -6.71 4.61 -11.54
CA GLY A 119 -5.33 4.90 -11.19
C GLY A 119 -4.99 4.69 -9.72
N GLY A 120 -5.79 3.92 -8.98
CA GLY A 120 -5.56 3.55 -7.58
C GLY A 120 -4.60 2.36 -7.37
N SER A 121 -4.20 1.65 -8.42
CA SER A 121 -3.16 0.62 -8.35
C SER A 121 -2.34 0.56 -9.64
N LEU A 122 -1.07 0.19 -9.52
CA LEU A 122 -0.21 -0.14 -10.67
C LEU A 122 1.01 -0.93 -10.23
N TRP A 123 1.75 -1.44 -11.22
CA TRP A 123 3.07 -2.04 -11.02
C TRP A 123 4.16 -1.15 -11.62
N VAL A 124 5.30 -1.04 -10.95
CA VAL A 124 6.55 -0.61 -11.58
C VAL A 124 7.36 -1.86 -11.88
N MET A 125 7.64 -2.13 -13.16
CA MET A 125 8.25 -3.39 -13.62
C MET A 125 9.54 -3.15 -14.40
N LEU A 126 10.51 -4.05 -14.25
CA LEU A 126 11.77 -4.03 -15.00
C LEU A 126 12.30 -5.46 -15.17
N GLU A 127 12.61 -5.86 -16.40
CA GLU A 127 13.44 -7.03 -16.64
C GLU A 127 14.92 -6.65 -16.67
N ALA A 128 15.73 -7.33 -15.85
CA ALA A 128 17.18 -7.16 -15.82
C ALA A 128 17.85 -8.38 -15.17
N ASP A 129 19.12 -8.63 -15.48
CA ASP A 129 19.96 -9.61 -14.75
C ASP A 129 19.35 -11.04 -14.65
N ARG A 130 18.51 -11.42 -15.63
CA ARG A 130 17.72 -12.67 -15.70
C ARG A 130 16.55 -12.76 -14.71
N PHE A 131 16.12 -11.63 -14.17
CA PHE A 131 14.96 -11.49 -13.30
C PHE A 131 13.95 -10.49 -13.88
N GLU A 132 12.70 -10.70 -13.53
CA GLU A 132 11.62 -9.72 -13.60
C GLU A 132 11.45 -9.12 -12.21
N TYR A 133 11.66 -7.81 -12.12
CA TYR A 133 11.49 -7.05 -10.89
C TYR A 133 10.17 -6.30 -10.92
N GLY A 134 9.47 -6.26 -9.79
CA GLY A 134 8.19 -5.57 -9.65
C GLY A 134 8.04 -4.85 -8.32
N ILE A 135 7.38 -3.69 -8.34
CA ILE A 135 6.83 -3.04 -7.14
C ILE A 135 5.33 -2.82 -7.35
N ASP A 136 4.49 -3.50 -6.55
CA ASP A 136 3.04 -3.28 -6.50
C ASP A 136 2.73 -2.06 -5.63
N LEU A 137 1.95 -1.14 -6.18
CA LEU A 137 1.61 0.14 -5.59
C LEU A 137 0.10 0.28 -5.48
N PHE A 138 -0.36 0.77 -4.34
CA PHE A 138 -1.79 0.97 -4.09
C PHE A 138 -2.07 2.31 -3.41
N PHE A 139 -3.21 2.91 -3.74
CA PHE A 139 -3.69 4.16 -3.15
C PHE A 139 -4.95 3.91 -2.29
N PRO A 140 -4.79 3.65 -0.99
CA PRO A 140 -5.91 3.60 -0.06
C PRO A 140 -6.54 5.00 0.12
N GLU A 141 -7.74 5.21 -0.41
CA GLU A 141 -8.47 6.49 -0.36
C GLU A 141 -8.61 7.07 1.05
N LYS A 142 -8.76 6.18 2.05
CA LYS A 142 -8.85 6.56 3.47
C LYS A 142 -7.56 7.17 4.02
N GLU A 143 -6.40 6.74 3.51
CA GLU A 143 -5.10 7.28 3.95
C GLU A 143 -4.66 8.48 3.10
N GLY A 144 -5.16 8.58 1.86
CA GLY A 144 -4.82 9.68 0.96
C GLY A 144 -3.34 9.71 0.59
N ARG A 145 -2.68 8.55 0.53
CA ARG A 145 -1.27 8.39 0.14
C ARG A 145 -1.08 7.07 -0.59
N TRP A 146 -0.01 6.97 -1.37
CA TRP A 146 0.43 5.70 -1.96
C TRP A 146 1.18 4.86 -0.94
N ILE A 147 1.02 3.55 -1.07
CA ILE A 147 1.82 2.56 -0.35
C ILE A 147 2.48 1.57 -1.30
N VAL A 148 3.63 1.05 -0.90
CA VAL A 148 4.27 -0.11 -1.53
C VAL A 148 3.70 -1.37 -0.89
N ARG A 149 2.86 -2.09 -1.63
CA ARG A 149 2.23 -3.34 -1.17
C ARG A 149 3.15 -4.53 -1.31
N SER A 150 3.87 -4.63 -2.43
CA SER A 150 4.82 -5.71 -2.60
C SER A 150 6.05 -5.35 -3.41
N PHE A 151 7.14 -6.07 -3.17
CA PHE A 151 8.31 -6.11 -4.02
C PHE A 151 8.50 -7.54 -4.53
N SER A 152 8.77 -7.69 -5.82
CA SER A 152 9.08 -8.97 -6.44
C SER A 152 10.43 -8.92 -7.17
N ARG A 153 11.16 -10.02 -7.08
CA ARG A 153 12.30 -10.36 -7.95
C ARG A 153 12.12 -11.82 -8.33
N LEU A 154 11.60 -12.08 -9.51
CA LEU A 154 11.20 -13.41 -9.97
C LEU A 154 12.00 -13.77 -11.23
N ARG A 155 12.04 -15.05 -11.59
CA ARG A 155 12.49 -15.39 -12.94
C ARG A 155 11.42 -14.95 -13.95
N PRO A 156 11.81 -14.41 -15.11
CA PRO A 156 10.87 -14.16 -16.19
C PRO A 156 10.15 -15.46 -16.54
N GLU A 157 8.86 -15.37 -16.82
CA GLU A 157 8.13 -16.48 -17.43
C GLU A 157 8.84 -16.83 -18.74
N ARG A 158 9.25 -18.10 -18.88
CA ARG A 158 9.84 -18.58 -20.14
C ARG A 158 8.69 -18.92 -21.08
N ASP A 159 8.69 -18.29 -22.25
CA ASP A 159 7.99 -18.83 -23.43
C ASP A 159 8.59 -20.17 -23.87
#